data_AF-A0A0L0FL75-F1
#
_entry.id   AF-A0A0L0FL75-F1
#
_cell.length_a   1.000
_cell.length_b   1.000
_cell.length_c   1.000
_cell.angle_alpha   90.00
_cell.angle_beta   90.00
_cell.angle_gamma   90.00
#
_symmetry.space_group_name_H-M   'P 1'
#
loop_
_entity.id
_entity.type
_entity.pdbx_description
1 polymer ?
#
loop_
_entity_poly.entity_id
_entity_poly.type
_entity_poly.pdbx_seq_one_letter_code
_entity_poly.pdbx_strand_id
1 'polypeptide(L)'
;AGESGKSTIVKQMKIIHGGGYSIEEKLEVVPIIAMNILRSMQALVVATDNLGIELEEDIQPHADYIKKCEKQVNDLYCLGPEFLNSVNALWKAESIQKAYQKRNRFQLNDSAKYYFEGADRICQSDYVPTEQDVLRSRAPTTGIIDITFQTRDVNFRMVDVGGQRSERRKWIHCFTDVTSMIFIVALSEYDQVLFEDNNQSRMRESVALFDNIVNYEWFVDTSMILFLNKTDLFEEKIYLSNFADYFPEYEGHDDDSDAIKIFILNTFFQLNRQANKTIYSHFTCATDTKNIEFVFAAVRDTILQNNLKNYNLI
;
A
#
# COMPACT_ATOMS: atom_id res chain seq x y z
N ALA A 1 -9.31 0.82 -1.59
CA ALA A 1 -9.00 2.26 -1.75
C ALA A 1 -7.75 2.47 -2.62
N GLY A 2 -7.38 3.73 -2.88
CA GLY A 2 -6.04 4.07 -3.35
C GLY A 2 -5.00 3.60 -2.32
N GLU A 3 -3.78 3.29 -2.75
CA GLU A 3 -2.64 2.98 -1.86
C GLU A 3 -2.78 1.78 -0.92
N SER A 4 -3.86 0.99 -1.00
CA SER A 4 -4.08 -0.14 -0.09
C SER A 4 -3.14 -1.33 -0.30
N GLY A 5 -2.31 -1.34 -1.35
CA GLY A 5 -1.32 -2.40 -1.64
C GLY A 5 -1.68 -3.35 -2.78
N LYS A 6 -2.72 -3.07 -3.58
CA LYS A 6 -3.14 -3.90 -4.73
C LYS A 6 -2.00 -4.20 -5.71
N SER A 7 -1.33 -3.17 -6.20
CA SER A 7 -0.21 -3.33 -7.13
C SER A 7 0.97 -4.04 -6.49
N THR A 8 1.16 -3.92 -5.16
CA THR A 8 2.19 -4.68 -4.44
C THR A 8 1.86 -6.17 -4.44
N ILE A 9 0.60 -6.57 -4.25
CA ILE A 9 0.18 -7.98 -4.38
C ILE A 9 0.42 -8.51 -5.80
N VAL A 10 0.14 -7.71 -6.82
CA VAL A 10 0.39 -8.07 -8.24
C VAL A 10 1.87 -8.28 -8.49
N LYS A 11 2.73 -7.39 -7.97
CA LYS A 11 4.18 -7.56 -8.00
C LYS A 11 4.64 -8.84 -7.30
N GLN A 12 4.03 -9.18 -6.16
CA GLN A 12 4.30 -10.43 -5.45
C GLN A 12 3.95 -11.66 -6.29
N MET A 13 2.84 -11.64 -7.05
CA MET A 13 2.51 -12.78 -7.94
C MET A 13 3.59 -13.03 -8.97
N LYS A 14 4.22 -11.97 -9.49
CA LYS A 14 5.35 -12.11 -10.42
C LYS A 14 6.59 -12.69 -9.74
N ILE A 15 6.86 -12.31 -8.48
CA ILE A 15 7.99 -12.87 -7.71
C ILE A 15 7.76 -14.36 -7.41
N ILE A 16 6.58 -14.71 -6.89
CA ILE A 16 6.29 -16.05 -6.38
C ILE A 16 6.00 -17.04 -7.52
N HIS A 17 5.33 -16.60 -8.59
CA HIS A 17 4.84 -17.48 -9.67
C HIS A 17 5.36 -17.12 -11.06
N GLY A 18 5.98 -15.96 -11.25
CA GLY A 18 6.44 -15.45 -12.55
C GLY A 18 7.95 -15.47 -12.78
N GLY A 19 8.73 -16.06 -11.86
CA GLY A 19 10.19 -16.14 -11.98
C GLY A 19 10.94 -14.87 -11.55
N GLY A 20 10.27 -13.92 -10.88
CA GLY A 20 10.90 -12.69 -10.40
C GLY A 20 11.00 -11.59 -11.46
N TYR A 21 11.85 -10.61 -11.18
CA TYR A 21 12.13 -9.49 -12.08
C TYR A 21 13.52 -9.62 -12.68
N SER A 22 13.62 -9.45 -14.01
CA SER A 22 14.92 -9.39 -14.70
C SER A 22 15.71 -8.16 -14.27
N ILE A 23 17.00 -8.12 -14.62
CA ILE A 23 17.85 -6.95 -14.33
C ILE A 23 17.32 -5.73 -15.09
N GLU A 24 16.93 -5.90 -16.35
CA GLU A 24 16.37 -4.85 -17.19
C GLU A 24 15.09 -4.28 -16.57
N GLU A 25 14.17 -5.14 -16.13
CA GLU A 25 12.93 -4.70 -15.49
C GLU A 25 13.18 -4.00 -14.15
N LYS A 26 14.17 -4.46 -13.37
CA LYS A 26 14.59 -3.77 -12.14
C LYS A 26 15.12 -2.37 -12.47
N LEU A 27 15.90 -2.22 -13.53
CA LEU A 27 16.46 -0.94 -13.96
C LEU A 27 15.38 0.04 -14.46
N GLU A 28 14.28 -0.44 -15.04
CA GLU A 28 13.15 0.43 -15.43
C GLU A 28 12.46 1.11 -14.23
N VAL A 29 12.55 0.50 -13.05
CA VAL A 29 11.90 1.01 -11.82
C VAL A 29 12.72 2.12 -11.16
N VAL A 30 13.99 2.29 -11.54
CA VAL A 30 14.87 3.15 -10.76
C VAL A 30 14.46 4.63 -10.76
N PRO A 31 14.02 5.23 -11.88
CA PRO A 31 13.48 6.59 -11.89
C PRO A 31 12.27 6.77 -10.95
N ILE A 32 11.44 5.73 -10.81
CA ILE A 32 10.29 5.73 -9.90
C ILE A 32 10.77 5.78 -8.44
N ILE A 33 11.78 4.98 -8.09
CA ILE A 33 12.38 4.98 -6.75
C ILE A 33 12.98 6.35 -6.43
N ALA A 34 13.77 6.91 -7.35
CA ALA A 34 14.36 8.25 -7.19
C ALA A 34 13.27 9.31 -6.92
N MET A 35 12.20 9.30 -7.72
CA MET A 35 11.06 10.21 -7.52
C MET A 35 10.36 9.96 -6.18
N ASN A 36 10.22 8.71 -5.74
CA ASN A 36 9.63 8.38 -4.45
C ASN A 36 10.44 8.96 -3.28
N ILE A 37 11.77 8.89 -3.33
CA ILE A 37 12.67 9.47 -2.32
C ILE A 37 12.53 10.99 -2.29
N LEU A 38 12.71 11.64 -3.44
CA LEU A 38 12.64 13.09 -3.55
C LEU A 38 11.30 13.63 -3.05
N ARG A 39 10.18 13.05 -3.52
CA ARG A 39 8.84 13.51 -3.13
C ARG A 39 8.54 13.29 -1.66
N SER A 40 9.01 12.18 -1.10
CA SER A 40 8.82 11.90 0.33
C SER A 40 9.61 12.88 1.19
N MET A 41 10.85 13.21 0.80
CA MET A 41 11.66 14.18 1.56
C MET A 41 11.10 15.60 1.41
N GLN A 42 10.67 15.99 0.21
CA GLN A 42 9.95 17.25 -0.01
C GLN A 42 8.70 17.35 0.86
N ALA A 43 7.91 16.28 0.96
CA ALA A 43 6.72 16.26 1.81
C ALA A 43 7.06 16.45 3.29
N LEU A 44 8.14 15.83 3.79
CA LEU A 44 8.60 16.02 5.17
C LEU A 44 9.07 17.45 5.45
N VAL A 45 9.87 18.01 4.55
CA VAL A 45 10.36 19.38 4.67
C VAL A 45 9.22 20.40 4.59
N VAL A 46 8.19 20.17 3.77
CA VAL A 46 6.99 21.03 3.76
C VAL A 46 6.16 20.83 5.04
N ALA A 47 6.14 19.61 5.58
CA ALA A 47 5.42 19.32 6.81
C ALA A 47 6.03 20.02 8.03
N THR A 48 7.34 20.24 8.10
CA THR A 48 7.95 21.00 9.20
C THR A 48 7.38 22.42 9.27
N ASP A 49 7.28 23.10 8.12
CA ASP A 49 6.67 24.44 8.03
C ASP A 49 5.20 24.42 8.51
N ASN A 50 4.40 23.47 8.02
CA ASN A 50 2.98 23.36 8.36
C ASN A 50 2.72 22.96 9.82
N LEU A 51 3.65 22.23 10.44
CA LEU A 51 3.57 21.78 11.83
C LEU A 51 4.19 22.77 12.81
N GLY A 52 4.78 23.87 12.32
CA GLY A 52 5.49 24.84 13.15
C GLY A 52 6.75 24.26 13.80
N ILE A 53 7.44 23.34 13.12
CA ILE A 53 8.70 22.75 13.57
C ILE A 53 9.83 23.51 12.90
N GLU A 54 10.61 24.26 13.69
CA GLU A 54 11.80 24.95 13.19
C GLU A 54 12.90 23.95 12.82
N LEU A 55 13.50 24.15 11.64
CA LEU A 55 14.67 23.40 11.20
C LEU A 55 15.92 23.96 11.89
N GLU A 56 16.88 23.08 12.15
CA GLU A 56 18.21 23.46 12.62
C GLU A 56 18.94 24.31 11.55
N GLU A 57 19.76 25.28 11.97
CA GLU A 57 20.41 26.25 11.06
C GLU A 57 21.29 25.56 9.99
N ASP A 58 21.97 24.48 10.36
CA ASP A 58 22.82 23.68 9.48
C ASP A 58 22.00 22.76 8.54
N ILE A 59 20.73 22.52 8.86
CA ILE A 59 19.81 21.68 8.08
C ILE A 59 19.03 22.51 7.05
N GLN A 60 18.82 23.80 7.29
CA GLN A 60 18.10 24.70 6.39
C GLN A 60 18.62 24.68 4.93
N PRO A 61 19.93 24.70 4.65
CA PRO A 61 20.44 24.64 3.28
C PRO A 61 20.06 23.35 2.54
N HIS A 62 20.03 22.21 3.24
CA HIS A 62 19.63 20.91 2.68
C HIS A 62 18.14 20.88 2.36
N ALA A 63 17.31 21.45 3.24
CA ALA A 63 15.89 21.62 3.00
C ALA A 63 15.62 22.49 1.76
N ASP A 64 16.32 23.61 1.63
CA ASP A 64 16.19 24.52 0.48
C ASP A 64 16.63 23.85 -0.83
N TYR A 65 17.72 23.06 -0.80
CA TYR A 65 18.15 22.25 -1.93
C TYR A 65 17.06 21.28 -2.38
N ILE A 66 16.53 20.46 -1.46
CA ILE A 66 15.48 19.48 -1.76
C ILE A 66 14.19 20.14 -2.25
N LYS A 67 13.80 21.30 -1.70
CA LYS A 67 12.64 22.07 -2.18
C LYS A 67 12.81 22.52 -3.64
N LYS A 68 14.03 22.89 -4.05
CA LYS A 68 14.35 23.36 -5.40
C LYS A 68 14.53 22.24 -6.43
N CYS A 69 14.75 21.00 -6.02
CA CYS A 69 14.83 19.87 -6.95
C CYS A 69 13.49 19.70 -7.72
N GLU A 70 13.49 20.08 -9.00
CA GLU A 70 12.32 19.97 -9.88
C GLU A 70 12.14 18.58 -10.52
N LYS A 71 11.03 18.41 -11.26
CA LYS A 71 10.63 17.22 -12.05
C LYS A 71 11.62 16.79 -13.15
N GLN A 72 12.82 17.36 -13.25
CA GLN A 72 13.85 16.90 -14.19
C GLN A 72 14.56 15.61 -13.76
N VAL A 73 13.99 14.85 -12.83
CA VAL A 73 14.39 13.47 -12.54
C VAL A 73 13.86 12.57 -13.66
N ASN A 74 14.42 12.72 -14.87
CA ASN A 74 14.21 11.77 -15.97
C ASN A 74 15.22 10.62 -15.91
N ASP A 75 16.30 10.77 -15.14
CA ASP A 75 17.38 9.79 -15.08
C ASP A 75 17.86 9.56 -13.64
N LEU A 76 18.35 8.33 -13.40
CA LEU A 76 18.95 7.97 -12.13
C LEU A 76 20.26 8.68 -11.80
N TYR A 77 20.89 9.23 -12.83
CA TYR A 77 22.05 10.10 -12.72
C TYR A 77 21.75 11.41 -11.96
N CYS A 78 20.49 11.70 -11.63
CA CYS A 78 20.08 12.86 -10.84
C CYS A 78 20.25 12.71 -9.31
N LEU A 79 20.53 11.51 -8.78
CA LEU A 79 20.82 11.29 -7.35
C LEU A 79 22.32 11.45 -7.07
N GLY A 80 22.88 12.61 -7.43
CA GLY A 80 24.29 12.91 -7.21
C GLY A 80 24.68 12.94 -5.72
N PRO A 81 25.98 13.02 -5.40
CA PRO A 81 26.48 13.07 -4.02
C PRO A 81 25.84 14.16 -3.17
N GLU A 82 25.49 15.31 -3.77
CA GLU A 82 24.81 16.42 -3.10
C GLU A 82 23.37 16.06 -2.66
N PHE A 83 22.65 15.30 -3.50
CA PHE A 83 21.31 14.80 -3.15
C PHE A 83 21.40 13.80 -2.01
N LEU A 84 22.31 12.82 -2.09
CA LEU A 84 22.53 11.84 -1.03
C LEU A 84 22.89 12.53 0.30
N ASN A 85 23.83 13.48 0.26
CA ASN A 85 24.24 14.24 1.43
C ASN A 85 23.04 14.97 2.07
N SER A 86 22.20 15.62 1.24
CA SER A 86 21.02 16.33 1.74
C SER A 86 19.96 15.40 2.32
N VAL A 87 19.68 14.26 1.68
CA VAL A 87 18.74 13.27 2.23
C VAL A 87 19.25 12.71 3.56
N ASN A 88 20.53 12.37 3.64
CA ASN A 88 21.14 11.84 4.86
C ASN A 88 21.16 12.86 6.01
N ALA A 89 21.50 14.12 5.72
CA ALA A 89 21.49 15.20 6.69
C ALA A 89 20.07 15.44 7.22
N LEU A 90 19.09 15.60 6.31
CA LEU A 90 17.69 15.81 6.67
C LEU A 90 17.13 14.63 7.46
N TRP A 91 17.36 13.39 7.02
CA TRP A 91 16.80 12.22 7.72
C TRP A 91 17.35 12.07 9.15
N LYS A 92 18.59 12.51 9.41
CA LYS A 92 19.18 12.48 10.76
C LYS A 92 18.76 13.66 11.64
N ALA A 93 18.19 14.73 11.06
CA ALA A 93 17.78 15.93 11.78
C ALA A 93 16.62 15.65 12.75
N GLU A 94 16.66 16.24 13.94
CA GLU A 94 15.64 16.05 14.96
C GLU A 94 14.31 16.67 14.51
N SER A 95 14.37 17.81 13.83
CA SER A 95 13.22 18.50 13.24
C SER A 95 12.44 17.60 12.26
N ILE A 96 13.15 16.91 11.36
CA ILE A 96 12.57 16.00 10.37
C ILE A 96 12.02 14.73 11.02
N GLN A 97 12.73 14.16 12.01
CA GLN A 97 12.24 13.01 12.77
C GLN A 97 10.94 13.35 13.53
N LYS A 98 10.85 14.54 14.13
CA LYS A 98 9.60 15.04 14.76
C LYS A 98 8.47 15.18 13.75
N ALA A 99 8.74 15.67 12.54
CA ALA A 99 7.74 15.73 11.48
C ALA A 99 7.28 14.33 11.04
N TYR A 100 8.22 13.39 10.89
CA TYR A 100 7.92 12.00 10.52
C TYR A 100 7.06 11.26 11.57
N GLN A 101 7.24 11.55 12.86
CA GLN A 101 6.36 11.01 13.91
C GLN A 101 4.90 11.48 13.74
N LYS A 102 4.67 12.65 13.12
CA LYS A 102 3.35 13.22 12.82
C LYS A 102 2.89 12.97 11.37
N ARG A 103 3.45 11.93 10.70
CA ARG A 103 3.17 11.59 9.29
C ARG A 103 1.71 11.22 8.98
N ASN A 104 0.86 11.05 9.97
CA ASN A 104 -0.58 10.90 9.78
C ASN A 104 -1.29 12.21 9.42
N ARG A 105 -0.66 13.36 9.71
CA ARG A 105 -1.22 14.70 9.46
C ARG A 105 -0.98 15.23 8.04
N PHE A 106 -0.22 14.51 7.23
CA PHE A 106 0.09 14.90 5.85
C PHE A 106 0.30 13.66 4.97
N GLN A 107 0.40 13.87 3.66
CA GLN A 107 0.53 12.77 2.71
C GLN A 107 2.01 12.38 2.58
N LEU A 108 2.38 11.19 3.06
CA LEU A 108 3.72 10.64 2.97
C LEU A 108 3.66 9.21 2.40
N ASN A 109 4.65 8.85 1.59
CA ASN A 109 4.78 7.48 1.11
C ASN A 109 5.14 6.54 2.28
N ASP A 110 4.40 5.44 2.43
CA ASP A 110 4.66 4.41 3.44
C ASP A 110 6.10 3.85 3.41
N SER A 111 6.72 3.82 2.22
CA SER A 111 8.09 3.34 2.05
C SER A 111 9.16 4.42 2.23
N ALA A 112 8.79 5.64 2.66
CA ALA A 112 9.74 6.74 2.84
C ALA A 112 10.92 6.37 3.74
N LYS A 113 10.65 5.85 4.95
CA LYS A 113 11.67 5.42 5.91
C LYS A 113 12.63 4.39 5.31
N TYR A 114 12.09 3.33 4.69
CA TYR A 114 12.88 2.29 4.03
C TYR A 114 13.87 2.87 3.01
N TYR A 115 13.42 3.84 2.20
CA TYR A 115 14.30 4.42 1.19
C TYR A 115 15.30 5.43 1.76
N PHE A 116 14.94 6.20 2.79
CA PHE A 116 15.88 7.10 3.44
C PHE A 116 16.99 6.35 4.16
N GLU A 117 16.66 5.27 4.87
CA GLU A 117 17.64 4.39 5.52
C GLU A 117 18.50 3.63 4.50
N GLY A 118 17.97 3.38 3.29
CA GLY A 118 18.68 2.74 2.18
C GLY A 118 19.36 3.71 1.20
N ALA A 119 19.36 5.02 1.48
CA ALA A 119 19.76 6.04 0.49
C ALA A 119 21.20 5.86 0.01
N ASP A 120 22.13 5.51 0.91
CA ASP A 120 23.54 5.27 0.58
C ASP A 120 23.73 4.15 -0.44
N ARG A 121 22.94 3.08 -0.35
CA ARG A 121 22.95 1.96 -1.31
C ARG A 121 22.31 2.35 -2.64
N ILE A 122 21.20 3.09 -2.59
CA ILE A 122 20.40 3.46 -3.76
C ILE A 122 21.12 4.50 -4.64
N CYS A 123 21.94 5.36 -4.04
CA CYS A 123 22.67 6.40 -4.77
C CYS A 123 24.05 5.94 -5.29
N GLN A 124 24.39 4.65 -5.20
CA GLN A 124 25.61 4.12 -5.81
C GLN A 124 25.50 4.09 -7.34
N SER A 125 26.62 4.29 -8.03
CA SER A 125 26.67 4.32 -9.50
C SER A 125 26.35 2.97 -10.17
N ASP A 126 26.56 1.87 -9.44
CA ASP A 126 26.29 0.49 -9.86
C ASP A 126 25.00 -0.07 -9.25
N TYR A 127 24.14 0.79 -8.71
CA TYR A 127 22.90 0.38 -8.05
C TYR A 127 21.97 -0.38 -9.02
N VAL A 128 21.66 -1.62 -8.64
CA VAL A 128 20.58 -2.42 -9.22
C VAL A 128 19.50 -2.63 -8.15
N PRO A 129 18.23 -2.27 -8.41
CA PRO A 129 17.15 -2.47 -7.45
C PRO A 129 17.00 -3.93 -7.00
N THR A 130 16.86 -4.11 -5.70
CA THR A 130 16.44 -5.38 -5.13
C THR A 130 14.95 -5.62 -5.38
N GLU A 131 14.49 -6.85 -5.22
CA GLU A 131 13.05 -7.13 -5.27
C GLU A 131 12.28 -6.34 -4.21
N GLN A 132 12.89 -6.09 -3.05
CA GLN A 132 12.28 -5.26 -2.02
C GLN A 132 12.12 -3.80 -2.45
N ASP A 133 13.11 -3.25 -3.17
CA ASP A 133 13.01 -1.91 -3.75
C ASP A 133 11.88 -1.83 -4.78
N VAL A 134 11.73 -2.87 -5.60
CA VAL A 134 10.65 -2.97 -6.60
C VAL A 134 9.28 -3.11 -5.93
N LEU A 135 9.15 -3.93 -4.88
CA LEU A 135 7.89 -4.11 -4.14
C LEU A 135 7.42 -2.82 -3.47
N ARG A 136 8.37 -2.08 -2.88
CA ARG A 136 8.13 -0.81 -2.18
C ARG A 136 7.97 0.39 -3.12
N SER A 137 8.34 0.24 -4.40
CA SER A 137 8.24 1.33 -5.36
C SER A 137 6.79 1.64 -5.65
N ARG A 138 6.50 2.94 -5.76
CA ARG A 138 5.14 3.44 -5.89
C ARG A 138 5.00 4.30 -7.13
N ALA A 139 4.16 3.81 -8.03
CA ALA A 139 3.58 4.56 -9.13
C ALA A 139 2.04 4.44 -9.03
N PRO A 140 1.27 5.53 -9.19
CA PRO A 140 -0.18 5.44 -9.24
C PRO A 140 -0.63 4.56 -10.41
N THR A 141 -1.42 3.53 -10.13
CA THR A 141 -2.02 2.69 -11.17
C THR A 141 -3.06 3.48 -11.94
N THR A 142 -2.84 3.64 -13.24
CA THR A 142 -3.79 4.24 -14.17
C THR A 142 -4.37 3.14 -15.06
N GLY A 143 -5.69 3.08 -15.16
CA GLY A 143 -6.37 2.06 -15.95
C GLY A 143 -6.42 0.68 -15.28
N ILE A 144 -6.32 -0.35 -16.11
CA ILE A 144 -6.50 -1.77 -15.76
C ILE A 144 -5.24 -2.50 -16.19
N ILE A 145 -4.60 -3.19 -15.24
CA ILE A 145 -3.43 -4.02 -15.49
C ILE A 145 -3.84 -5.46 -15.35
N ASP A 146 -3.53 -6.27 -16.35
CA ASP A 146 -3.87 -7.69 -16.40
C ASP A 146 -2.58 -8.50 -16.38
N ILE A 147 -2.47 -9.42 -15.44
CA ILE A 147 -1.35 -10.36 -15.36
C ILE A 147 -1.88 -11.79 -15.37
N THR A 148 -1.14 -12.67 -16.04
CA THR A 148 -1.41 -14.10 -16.01
C THR A 148 -0.23 -14.82 -15.39
N PHE A 149 -0.51 -15.80 -14.56
CA PHE A 149 0.51 -16.66 -13.97
C PHE A 149 -0.07 -18.06 -13.74
N GLN A 150 0.81 -19.05 -13.78
CA GLN A 150 0.45 -20.43 -13.53
C GLN A 150 0.91 -20.81 -12.12
N THR A 151 0.02 -21.42 -11.35
CA THR A 151 0.38 -22.05 -10.06
C THR A 151 -0.12 -23.48 -10.07
N ARG A 152 0.81 -24.44 -9.94
CA ARG A 152 0.56 -25.86 -10.22
C ARG A 152 -0.05 -26.02 -11.62
N ASP A 153 -1.23 -26.63 -11.72
CA ASP A 153 -1.92 -26.92 -12.99
C ASP A 153 -3.07 -25.94 -13.30
N VAL A 154 -3.10 -24.78 -12.62
CA VAL A 154 -4.18 -23.78 -12.78
C VAL A 154 -3.60 -22.46 -13.23
N ASN A 155 -4.16 -21.92 -14.31
CA ASN A 155 -3.84 -20.59 -14.82
C ASN A 155 -4.73 -19.54 -14.16
N PHE A 156 -4.09 -18.57 -13.51
CA PHE A 156 -4.76 -17.43 -12.92
C PHE A 156 -4.60 -16.21 -13.82
N ARG A 157 -5.70 -15.47 -13.97
CA ARG A 157 -5.73 -14.14 -14.56
C ARG A 157 -6.09 -13.16 -13.44
N MET A 158 -5.16 -12.30 -13.06
CA MET A 158 -5.35 -11.31 -12.01
C MET A 158 -5.39 -9.90 -12.61
N VAL A 159 -6.43 -9.16 -12.24
CA VAL A 159 -6.70 -7.81 -12.74
C VAL A 159 -6.48 -6.81 -11.60
N ASP A 160 -5.52 -5.90 -11.76
CA ASP A 160 -5.33 -4.74 -10.89
C ASP A 160 -6.03 -3.52 -11.48
N VAL A 161 -6.69 -2.74 -10.62
CA VAL A 161 -7.44 -1.56 -11.00
C VAL A 161 -7.05 -0.37 -10.13
N GLY A 162 -7.03 0.82 -10.74
CA GLY A 162 -6.79 2.08 -10.02
C GLY A 162 -7.76 2.25 -8.85
N GLY A 163 -7.23 2.50 -7.65
CA GLY A 163 -8.02 2.58 -6.41
C GLY A 163 -8.62 3.96 -6.11
N GLN A 164 -8.11 5.00 -6.78
CA GLN A 164 -8.53 6.40 -6.62
C GLN A 164 -9.91 6.62 -7.21
N ARG A 165 -10.65 7.61 -6.68
CA ARG A 165 -12.04 7.88 -7.10
C ARG A 165 -12.18 8.14 -8.60
N SER A 166 -11.22 8.82 -9.21
CA SER A 166 -11.16 9.10 -10.66
C SER A 166 -11.10 7.82 -11.51
N GLU A 167 -10.51 6.75 -10.98
CA GLU A 167 -10.28 5.50 -11.71
C GLU A 167 -11.44 4.51 -11.57
N ARG A 168 -12.30 4.65 -10.54
CA ARG A 168 -13.37 3.68 -10.23
C ARG A 168 -14.40 3.51 -11.34
N ARG A 169 -14.63 4.54 -12.16
CA ARG A 169 -15.54 4.45 -13.32
C ARG A 169 -15.09 3.40 -14.34
N LYS A 170 -13.80 3.07 -14.38
CA LYS A 170 -13.23 2.07 -15.30
C LYS A 170 -13.43 0.64 -14.81
N TRP A 171 -13.80 0.42 -13.55
CA TRP A 171 -13.93 -0.92 -12.97
C TRP A 171 -15.02 -1.76 -13.63
N ILE A 172 -16.05 -1.12 -14.17
CA ILE A 172 -17.11 -1.83 -14.91
C ILE A 172 -16.57 -2.67 -16.08
N HIS A 173 -15.40 -2.31 -16.63
CA HIS A 173 -14.78 -3.03 -17.75
C HIS A 173 -14.12 -4.36 -17.34
N CYS A 174 -14.02 -4.66 -16.04
CA CYS A 174 -13.42 -5.91 -15.55
C CYS A 174 -14.36 -6.73 -14.66
N PHE A 175 -15.66 -6.42 -14.64
CA PHE A 175 -16.64 -7.07 -13.76
C PHE A 175 -17.36 -8.28 -14.37
N THR A 176 -17.07 -8.62 -15.62
CA THR A 176 -17.59 -9.81 -16.29
C THR A 176 -16.70 -11.02 -16.01
N ASP A 177 -17.31 -12.17 -15.71
CA ASP A 177 -16.66 -13.48 -15.51
C ASP A 177 -15.60 -13.50 -14.38
N VAL A 178 -15.85 -12.74 -13.31
CA VAL A 178 -14.97 -12.71 -12.13
C VAL A 178 -15.26 -13.90 -11.20
N THR A 179 -14.34 -14.87 -11.17
CA THR A 179 -14.40 -16.02 -10.27
C THR A 179 -14.29 -15.61 -8.80
N SER A 180 -13.42 -14.66 -8.49
CA SER A 180 -13.14 -14.24 -7.11
C SER A 180 -12.65 -12.80 -7.07
N MET A 181 -13.02 -12.09 -6.01
CA MET A 181 -12.61 -10.71 -5.76
C MET A 181 -11.77 -10.61 -4.50
N ILE A 182 -10.58 -10.03 -4.63
CA ILE A 182 -9.71 -9.69 -3.51
C ILE A 182 -9.87 -8.20 -3.22
N PHE A 183 -10.56 -7.88 -2.13
CA PHE A 183 -10.67 -6.52 -1.63
C PHE A 183 -9.58 -6.24 -0.61
N ILE A 184 -8.80 -5.18 -0.82
CA ILE A 184 -7.65 -4.85 0.04
C ILE A 184 -7.88 -3.53 0.77
N VAL A 185 -7.77 -3.60 2.09
CA VAL A 185 -7.85 -2.51 3.06
C VAL A 185 -6.48 -2.31 3.68
N ALA A 186 -6.03 -1.07 3.85
CA ALA A 186 -4.82 -0.77 4.60
C ALA A 186 -5.19 -0.49 6.06
N LEU A 187 -4.75 -1.35 6.97
CA LEU A 187 -4.97 -1.19 8.42
C LEU A 187 -4.35 0.10 8.94
N SER A 188 -3.16 0.44 8.46
CA SER A 188 -2.43 1.63 8.87
C SER A 188 -3.11 2.95 8.48
N GLU A 189 -4.22 2.96 7.73
CA GLU A 189 -4.89 4.18 7.28
C GLU A 189 -6.04 4.64 8.19
N TYR A 190 -6.19 4.03 9.39
CA TYR A 190 -7.26 4.37 10.33
C TYR A 190 -7.25 5.84 10.78
N ASP A 191 -6.07 6.43 10.90
CA ASP A 191 -5.82 7.80 11.37
C ASP A 191 -5.55 8.81 10.24
N GLN A 192 -5.82 8.43 8.98
CA GLN A 192 -5.49 9.23 7.80
C GLN A 192 -6.72 9.71 7.05
N VAL A 193 -6.56 10.83 6.35
CA VAL A 193 -7.55 11.38 5.43
C VAL A 193 -7.20 11.10 3.96
N LEU A 194 -8.22 11.10 3.09
CA LEU A 194 -8.03 10.85 1.66
C LEU A 194 -7.09 11.88 1.03
N PHE A 195 -6.35 11.45 0.02
CA PHE A 195 -5.56 12.38 -0.80
C PHE A 195 -6.49 13.35 -1.56
N GLU A 196 -7.65 12.86 -1.99
CA GLU A 196 -8.64 13.64 -2.75
C GLU A 196 -9.52 14.54 -1.87
N ASP A 197 -9.61 14.28 -0.56
CA ASP A 197 -10.49 15.00 0.37
C ASP A 197 -9.94 14.96 1.81
N ASN A 198 -9.45 16.10 2.30
CA ASN A 198 -8.84 16.24 3.62
C ASN A 198 -9.84 16.14 4.79
N ASN A 199 -11.15 16.09 4.52
CA ASN A 199 -12.17 15.96 5.56
C ASN A 199 -12.70 14.53 5.70
N GLN A 200 -12.21 13.58 4.89
CA GLN A 200 -12.75 12.24 4.85
C GLN A 200 -11.71 11.19 5.24
N SER A 201 -12.03 10.37 6.25
CA SER A 201 -11.19 9.25 6.69
C SER A 201 -11.02 8.19 5.58
N ARG A 202 -9.76 7.76 5.37
CA ARG A 202 -9.41 6.70 4.42
C ARG A 202 -10.05 5.36 4.78
N MET A 203 -10.05 5.01 6.06
CA MET A 203 -10.65 3.76 6.55
C MET A 203 -12.17 3.78 6.39
N ARG A 204 -12.86 4.88 6.76
CA ARG A 204 -14.31 4.98 6.57
C ARG A 204 -14.72 4.96 5.09
N GLU A 205 -13.92 5.55 4.19
CA GLU A 205 -14.10 5.40 2.74
C GLU A 205 -13.94 3.93 2.29
N SER A 206 -12.98 3.20 2.86
CA SER A 206 -12.78 1.77 2.54
C SER A 206 -13.95 0.91 3.00
N VAL A 207 -14.50 1.17 4.19
CA VAL A 207 -15.72 0.54 4.72
C VAL A 207 -16.90 0.80 3.80
N ALA A 208 -17.17 2.06 3.44
CA ALA A 208 -18.27 2.41 2.53
C ALA A 208 -18.12 1.79 1.13
N LEU A 209 -16.89 1.74 0.61
CA LEU A 209 -16.61 1.11 -0.68
C LEU A 209 -16.84 -0.40 -0.62
N PHE A 210 -16.43 -1.07 0.46
CA PHE A 210 -16.65 -2.50 0.61
C PHE A 210 -18.14 -2.84 0.72
N ASP A 211 -18.93 -2.07 1.49
CA ASP A 211 -20.38 -2.26 1.60
C ASP A 211 -21.06 -2.27 0.23
N ASN A 212 -20.68 -1.34 -0.64
CA ASN A 212 -21.20 -1.27 -2.01
C ASN A 212 -20.81 -2.49 -2.85
N ILE A 213 -19.57 -2.96 -2.74
CA ILE A 213 -19.03 -4.07 -3.55
C ILE A 213 -19.58 -5.42 -3.08
N VAL A 214 -19.52 -5.70 -1.78
CA VAL A 214 -19.90 -7.00 -1.24
C VAL A 214 -21.37 -7.31 -1.50
N ASN A 215 -22.21 -6.28 -1.54
CA ASN A 215 -23.64 -6.35 -1.77
C ASN A 215 -24.05 -6.10 -3.23
N TYR A 216 -23.10 -5.92 -4.16
CA TYR A 216 -23.41 -5.67 -5.57
C TYR A 216 -24.00 -6.92 -6.25
N GLU A 217 -25.04 -6.73 -7.06
CA GLU A 217 -25.79 -7.84 -7.70
C GLU A 217 -24.92 -8.68 -8.65
N TRP A 218 -23.94 -8.07 -9.31
CA TRP A 218 -23.03 -8.76 -10.24
C TRP A 218 -22.01 -9.67 -9.54
N PHE A 219 -21.89 -9.56 -8.21
CA PHE A 219 -20.94 -10.34 -7.43
C PHE A 219 -21.60 -11.35 -6.51
N VAL A 220 -22.90 -11.63 -6.63
CA VAL A 220 -23.62 -12.56 -5.74
C VAL A 220 -22.91 -13.93 -5.69
N ASP A 221 -22.52 -14.47 -6.85
CA ASP A 221 -21.85 -15.76 -6.97
C ASP A 221 -20.30 -15.66 -6.94
N THR A 222 -19.75 -14.46 -6.81
CA THR A 222 -18.30 -14.23 -6.75
C THR A 222 -17.77 -14.47 -5.34
N SER A 223 -16.72 -15.30 -5.21
CA SER A 223 -16.04 -15.51 -3.93
C SER A 223 -15.38 -14.21 -3.45
N MET A 224 -15.61 -13.81 -2.20
CA MET A 224 -15.08 -12.58 -1.62
C MET A 224 -13.93 -12.87 -0.66
N ILE A 225 -12.78 -12.25 -0.93
CA ILE A 225 -11.59 -12.34 -0.10
C ILE A 225 -11.23 -10.93 0.37
N LEU A 226 -11.04 -10.75 1.67
CA LEU A 226 -10.69 -9.50 2.32
C LEU A 226 -9.25 -9.55 2.85
N PHE A 227 -8.37 -8.73 2.29
CA PHE A 227 -7.03 -8.54 2.81
C PHE A 227 -6.99 -7.28 3.69
N LEU A 228 -6.69 -7.48 4.97
CA LEU A 228 -6.33 -6.43 5.92
C LEU A 228 -4.82 -6.27 5.87
N ASN A 229 -4.35 -5.39 5.00
CA ASN A 229 -2.95 -5.20 4.62
C ASN A 229 -2.24 -4.13 5.47
N LYS A 230 -0.91 -4.07 5.35
CA LYS A 230 -0.01 -3.16 6.07
C LYS A 230 -0.06 -3.39 7.59
N THR A 231 -0.10 -4.66 8.00
CA THR A 231 -0.10 -5.05 9.42
C THR A 231 1.15 -4.55 10.14
N ASP A 232 2.30 -4.58 9.46
CA ASP A 232 3.59 -4.05 9.92
C ASP A 232 3.49 -2.56 10.29
N LEU A 233 2.98 -1.74 9.37
CA LEU A 233 2.85 -0.31 9.58
C LEU A 233 1.76 0.04 10.60
N PHE A 234 0.72 -0.80 10.70
CA PHE A 234 -0.32 -0.66 11.71
C PHE A 234 0.26 -0.89 13.11
N GLU A 235 1.00 -1.99 13.31
CA GLU A 235 1.62 -2.34 14.59
C GLU A 235 2.64 -1.29 15.07
N GLU A 236 3.39 -0.66 14.16
CA GLU A 236 4.24 0.48 14.52
C GLU A 236 3.45 1.73 14.95
N LYS A 237 2.26 1.93 14.37
CA LYS A 237 1.52 3.18 14.46
C LYS A 237 0.60 3.25 15.67
N ILE A 238 0.05 2.13 16.14
CA ILE A 238 -0.89 2.11 17.28
C ILE A 238 -0.29 2.74 18.55
N TYR A 239 1.03 2.66 18.72
CA TYR A 239 1.73 3.26 19.87
C TYR A 239 1.94 4.77 19.75
N LEU A 240 1.69 5.36 18.57
CA LEU A 240 1.87 6.79 18.28
C LEU A 240 0.54 7.53 18.14
N SER A 241 -0.52 6.84 17.73
CA SER A 241 -1.85 7.42 17.48
C SER A 241 -2.92 6.48 18.02
N ASN A 242 -3.63 6.89 19.06
CA ASN A 242 -4.70 6.08 19.65
C ASN A 242 -5.79 5.78 18.61
N PHE A 243 -6.29 4.55 18.59
CA PHE A 243 -7.32 4.12 17.65
C PHE A 243 -8.69 4.68 18.02
N ALA A 244 -9.01 4.71 19.31
CA ALA A 244 -10.27 5.20 19.86
C ALA A 244 -10.57 6.68 19.50
N ASP A 245 -9.54 7.50 19.27
CA ASP A 245 -9.69 8.90 18.83
C ASP A 245 -10.37 9.02 17.45
N TYR A 246 -10.27 7.99 16.61
CA TYR A 246 -10.82 7.94 15.25
C TYR A 246 -12.04 7.02 15.13
N PHE A 247 -12.12 6.03 16.03
CA PHE A 247 -13.19 5.04 16.14
C PHE A 247 -13.72 5.03 17.57
N PRO A 248 -14.51 6.05 17.98
CA PRO A 248 -15.08 6.12 19.33
C PRO A 248 -16.04 4.95 19.63
N GLU A 249 -16.50 4.23 18.61
CA GLU A 249 -17.26 2.99 18.73
C GLU A 249 -16.43 1.78 19.21
N TYR A 250 -15.09 1.89 19.29
CA TYR A 250 -14.22 0.86 19.84
C TYR A 250 -14.07 1.01 21.36
N GLU A 251 -14.53 0.01 22.10
CA GLU A 251 -14.50 0.00 23.57
C GLU A 251 -13.29 -0.75 24.17
N GLY A 252 -12.40 -1.28 23.32
CA GLY A 252 -11.21 -2.01 23.76
C GLY A 252 -10.03 -1.09 24.10
N HIS A 253 -8.90 -1.69 24.49
CA HIS A 253 -7.68 -0.94 24.77
C HIS A 253 -6.91 -0.61 23.48
N ASP A 254 -6.32 0.59 23.42
CA ASP A 254 -5.55 1.08 22.27
C ASP A 254 -4.17 0.41 22.10
N ASP A 255 -3.65 -0.22 23.16
CA ASP A 255 -2.37 -0.94 23.15
C ASP A 255 -2.49 -2.40 22.68
N ASP A 256 -3.71 -2.90 22.47
CA ASP A 256 -3.98 -4.25 21.96
C ASP A 256 -4.20 -4.24 20.44
N SER A 257 -3.09 -4.40 19.71
CA SER A 257 -3.09 -4.47 18.24
C SER A 257 -4.02 -5.55 17.69
N ASP A 258 -4.08 -6.71 18.36
CA ASP A 258 -4.86 -7.86 17.89
C ASP A 258 -6.36 -7.61 18.09
N ALA A 259 -6.76 -7.05 19.24
CA ALA A 259 -8.15 -6.65 19.48
C ALA A 259 -8.62 -5.60 18.45
N ILE A 260 -7.81 -4.60 18.12
CA ILE A 260 -8.15 -3.60 17.11
C ILE A 260 -8.24 -4.24 15.70
N LYS A 261 -7.28 -5.10 15.34
CA LYS A 261 -7.31 -5.84 14.06
C LYS A 261 -8.61 -6.65 13.92
N ILE A 262 -9.04 -7.32 14.98
CA ILE A 262 -10.30 -8.07 15.02
C ILE A 262 -11.52 -7.14 14.99
N PHE A 263 -11.49 -6.01 15.68
CA PHE A 263 -12.55 -5.01 15.60
C PHE A 263 -12.76 -4.53 14.17
N ILE A 264 -11.69 -4.10 13.49
CA ILE A 264 -11.75 -3.67 12.09
C ILE A 264 -12.27 -4.81 11.20
N LEU A 265 -11.77 -6.03 11.37
CA LEU A 265 -12.25 -7.19 10.62
C LEU A 265 -13.77 -7.38 10.77
N ASN A 266 -14.27 -7.33 12.01
CA ASN A 266 -15.69 -7.48 12.31
C ASN A 266 -16.52 -6.35 11.70
N THR A 267 -16.01 -5.11 11.66
CA THR A 267 -16.66 -4.01 10.94
C THR A 267 -16.93 -4.36 9.48
N PHE A 268 -15.96 -4.95 8.78
CA PHE A 268 -16.14 -5.36 7.38
C PHE A 268 -17.10 -6.54 7.23
N PHE A 269 -17.03 -7.54 8.11
CA PHE A 269 -17.93 -8.70 8.06
C PHE A 269 -19.40 -8.33 8.26
N GLN A 270 -19.69 -7.36 9.13
CA GLN A 270 -21.06 -6.89 9.40
C GLN A 270 -21.72 -6.19 8.20
N LEU A 271 -20.95 -5.76 7.19
CA LEU A 271 -21.48 -5.14 5.97
C LEU A 271 -22.11 -6.16 5.01
N ASN A 272 -21.81 -7.45 5.17
CA ASN A 272 -22.36 -8.48 4.30
C ASN A 272 -23.83 -8.75 4.63
N ARG A 273 -24.73 -8.37 3.71
CA ARG A 273 -26.17 -8.63 3.82
C ARG A 273 -26.61 -9.89 3.06
N GLN A 274 -25.68 -10.58 2.40
CA GLN A 274 -25.96 -11.77 1.60
C GLN A 274 -25.75 -13.03 2.45
N ALA A 275 -26.85 -13.67 2.86
CA ALA A 275 -26.84 -14.80 3.80
C ALA A 275 -25.95 -15.98 3.37
N ASN A 276 -25.83 -16.23 2.07
CA ASN A 276 -25.07 -17.37 1.52
C ASN A 276 -23.65 -17.00 1.08
N LYS A 277 -23.25 -15.72 1.16
CA LYS A 277 -21.92 -15.29 0.74
C LYS A 277 -20.95 -15.40 1.92
N THR A 278 -19.95 -16.24 1.77
CA THR A 278 -18.82 -16.31 2.71
C THR A 278 -17.74 -15.30 2.30
N ILE A 279 -17.24 -14.54 3.27
CA ILE A 279 -16.07 -13.68 3.11
C ILE A 279 -14.89 -14.38 3.80
N TYR A 280 -13.83 -14.63 3.04
CA TYR A 280 -12.57 -15.13 3.57
C TYR A 280 -11.66 -13.95 3.88
N SER A 281 -10.98 -13.94 5.02
CA SER A 281 -10.12 -12.81 5.40
C SER A 281 -8.71 -13.25 5.76
N HIS A 282 -7.76 -12.36 5.46
CA HIS A 282 -6.35 -12.54 5.82
C HIS A 282 -5.73 -11.23 6.26
N PHE A 283 -4.94 -11.28 7.33
CA PHE A 283 -4.03 -10.23 7.71
C PHE A 283 -2.75 -10.36 6.88
N THR A 284 -2.36 -9.28 6.21
CA THR A 284 -1.30 -9.31 5.20
C THR A 284 -0.27 -8.21 5.40
N CYS A 285 0.96 -8.54 5.06
CA CYS A 285 2.03 -7.59 4.80
C CYS A 285 2.45 -7.80 3.34
N ALA A 286 1.92 -6.98 2.43
CA ALA A 286 2.18 -7.14 0.99
C ALA A 286 3.65 -7.01 0.60
N THR A 287 4.49 -6.42 1.46
CA THR A 287 5.94 -6.31 1.27
C THR A 287 6.71 -7.50 1.82
N ASP A 288 6.06 -8.46 2.47
CA ASP A 288 6.62 -9.75 2.93
C ASP A 288 6.20 -10.88 1.97
N THR A 289 7.16 -11.35 1.18
CA THR A 289 6.96 -12.42 0.19
C THR A 289 6.46 -13.73 0.82
N LYS A 290 6.96 -14.11 2.01
CA LYS A 290 6.56 -15.37 2.65
C LYS A 290 5.13 -15.28 3.18
N ASN A 291 4.75 -14.14 3.73
CA ASN A 291 3.38 -13.89 4.15
C ASN A 291 2.41 -14.01 2.97
N ILE A 292 2.73 -13.37 1.84
CA ILE A 292 1.87 -13.41 0.64
C ILE A 292 1.85 -14.79 -0.01
N GLU A 293 2.96 -15.53 -0.04
CA GLU A 293 2.98 -16.90 -0.54
C GLU A 293 2.03 -17.82 0.26
N PHE A 294 2.08 -17.74 1.59
CA PHE A 294 1.20 -18.51 2.46
C PHE A 294 -0.27 -18.12 2.29
N VAL A 295 -0.57 -16.81 2.30
CA VAL A 295 -1.93 -16.30 2.14
C VAL A 295 -2.51 -16.66 0.78
N PHE A 296 -1.72 -16.54 -0.29
CA PHE A 296 -2.18 -16.85 -1.64
C PHE A 296 -2.41 -18.36 -1.84
N ALA A 297 -1.61 -19.22 -1.19
CA ALA A 297 -1.88 -20.65 -1.18
C ALA A 297 -3.25 -20.99 -0.55
N ALA A 298 -3.59 -20.36 0.57
CA ALA A 298 -4.90 -20.54 1.22
C ALA A 298 -6.06 -19.99 0.39
N VAL A 299 -5.85 -18.84 -0.26
CA VAL A 299 -6.80 -18.24 -1.20
C VAL A 299 -7.04 -19.16 -2.38
N ARG A 300 -5.99 -19.69 -3.01
CA ARG A 300 -6.10 -20.64 -4.13
C ARG A 300 -6.97 -21.85 -3.74
N ASP A 301 -6.69 -22.46 -2.60
CA ASP A 301 -7.40 -23.66 -2.16
C ASP A 301 -8.89 -23.36 -1.91
N THR A 302 -9.20 -22.18 -1.39
CA THR A 302 -10.56 -21.68 -1.21
C THR A 302 -11.29 -21.49 -2.55
N ILE A 303 -10.65 -20.86 -3.53
CA ILE A 303 -11.20 -20.62 -4.86
C ILE A 303 -11.46 -21.94 -5.59
N LEU A 304 -10.52 -22.88 -5.50
CA LEU A 304 -10.66 -24.19 -6.13
C LEU A 304 -11.79 -25.01 -5.50
N GLN A 305 -11.90 -25.03 -4.17
CA GLN A 305 -12.99 -25.74 -3.49
C GLN A 305 -14.37 -25.18 -3.86
N ASN A 306 -14.52 -23.85 -3.91
CA ASN A 306 -15.79 -23.23 -4.28
C ASN A 306 -16.17 -23.49 -5.74
N ASN A 307 -15.21 -23.43 -6.66
CA ASN A 307 -15.46 -23.78 -8.06
C ASN A 307 -15.84 -25.26 -8.22
N LEU A 308 -15.15 -26.18 -7.55
CA LEU A 308 -15.47 -27.62 -7.65
C LEU A 308 -16.88 -27.94 -7.12
N LYS A 309 -17.32 -27.29 -6.02
CA LYS A 309 -18.70 -27.37 -5.52
C LYS A 309 -19.71 -26.84 -6.53
N ASN A 310 -19.43 -25.70 -7.16
CA ASN A 310 -20.31 -25.11 -8.17
C ASN A 310 -20.49 -26.00 -9.41
N TYR A 311 -19.49 -26.85 -9.73
CA TYR A 311 -19.57 -27.83 -10.82
C TYR A 311 -20.03 -29.23 -10.39
N ASN A 312 -20.48 -29.43 -9.14
CA ASN A 312 -20.86 -30.73 -8.56
C ASN A 312 -19.76 -31.81 -8.70
N LEU A 313 -18.49 -31.40 -8.68
CA LEU A 313 -17.35 -32.33 -8.77
C LEU A 313 -16.89 -32.82 -7.39
N ILE A 314 -17.38 -32.20 -6.31
CA ILE A 314 -17.28 -32.59 -4.90
C ILE A 314 -18.52 -32.14 -4.14
#